data_AF-A0A0E3K1P5-F1
#
_entry.id   AF-A0A0E3K1P5-F1
#
_cell.length_a   1.000
_cell.length_b   1.000
_cell.length_c   1.000
_cell.angle_alpha   90.00
_cell.angle_beta   90.00
_cell.angle_gamma   90.00
#
_symmetry.space_group_name_H-M   'P 1'
#
loop_
_entity.id
_entity.type
_entity.pdbx_description
1 polymer ?
#
loop_
_entity_poly.entity_id
_entity_poly.type
_entity_poly.pdbx_seq_one_letter_code
_entity_poly.pdbx_strand_id
1 'polypeptide(L)'
;MKKGRTNVQIYTYCNERWAFYKKIDGGYYPSKHDSVVLEEVAKKFNITPEKAEKIYRKIVATKTVKQCKGLTNKEKDKLLEDIVRDNKETPWGQGIA
;
A
#
# COMPACT_ATOMS: atom_id res chain seq x y z
N MET A 1 18.92 -1.93 17.28
CA MET A 1 18.18 -0.89 16.51
C MET A 1 16.94 -0.44 17.29
N LYS A 2 16.65 0.86 17.36
CA LYS A 2 15.39 1.35 17.99
C LYS A 2 14.19 0.89 17.16
N LYS A 3 13.21 0.22 17.80
CA LYS A 3 12.01 -0.39 17.18
C LYS A 3 11.25 0.52 16.19
N GLY A 4 11.24 1.83 16.44
CA GLY A 4 10.62 2.81 15.54
C GLY A 4 11.34 2.98 14.19
N ARG A 5 12.66 2.84 14.15
CA ARG A 5 13.45 2.95 12.91
C ARG A 5 13.18 1.77 11.97
N THR A 6 13.06 0.57 12.53
CA THR A 6 12.76 -0.65 11.77
C THR A 6 11.38 -0.61 11.12
N ASN A 7 10.35 -0.09 11.80
CA ASN A 7 9.00 0.00 11.24
C ASN A 7 8.94 0.95 10.02
N VAL A 8 9.66 2.07 10.05
CA VAL A 8 9.74 3.00 8.91
C VAL A 8 10.47 2.34 7.73
N GLN A 9 11.53 1.57 7.99
CA GLN A 9 12.24 0.83 6.95
C GLN A 9 11.37 -0.26 6.31
N ILE A 10 10.60 -1.01 7.11
CA ILE A 10 9.63 -1.99 6.62
C ILE A 10 8.59 -1.32 5.72
N TYR A 11 7.97 -0.23 6.19
CA TYR A 11 7.01 0.54 5.39
C TYR A 11 7.60 1.04 4.07
N THR A 12 8.82 1.59 4.12
CA THR A 12 9.50 2.11 2.93
C THR A 12 9.75 0.99 1.93
N TYR A 13 10.26 -0.15 2.41
CA TYR A 13 10.53 -1.30 1.55
C TYR A 13 9.25 -1.88 0.94
N CYS A 14 8.14 -1.95 1.68
CA CYS A 14 6.86 -2.35 1.09
C CYS A 14 6.48 -1.47 -0.12
N ASN A 15 6.55 -0.14 0.02
CA ASN A 15 6.22 0.79 -1.08
C ASN A 15 7.16 0.62 -2.28
N GLU A 16 8.46 0.41 -2.05
CA GLU A 16 9.43 0.15 -3.12
C GLU A 16 9.08 -1.12 -3.91
N ARG A 17 8.65 -2.18 -3.21
CA ARG A 17 8.29 -3.45 -3.85
C ARG A 17 6.95 -3.37 -4.59
N TRP A 18 5.92 -2.74 -4.03
CA TRP A 18 4.69 -2.47 -4.80
C TRP A 18 4.95 -1.60 -6.02
N ALA A 19 5.77 -0.55 -5.91
CA ALA A 19 6.13 0.30 -7.05
C ALA A 19 6.90 -0.48 -8.13
N PHE A 20 7.78 -1.40 -7.74
CA PHE A 20 8.47 -2.30 -8.66
C PHE A 20 7.50 -3.17 -9.47
N TYR A 21 6.58 -3.87 -8.80
CA TYR A 21 5.60 -4.74 -9.49
C TYR A 21 4.61 -3.95 -10.32
N LYS A 22 4.14 -2.79 -9.82
CA LYS A 22 3.29 -1.87 -10.58
C LYS A 22 3.95 -1.43 -11.89
N LYS A 23 5.26 -1.15 -11.87
CA LYS A 23 6.01 -0.75 -13.07
C LYS A 23 6.11 -1.90 -14.09
N ILE A 24 6.31 -3.12 -13.62
CA ILE A 24 6.43 -4.31 -14.48
C ILE A 24 5.10 -4.65 -15.14
N ASP A 25 4.01 -4.60 -14.38
CA ASP A 25 2.69 -5.04 -14.85
C ASP A 25 1.84 -3.90 -15.43
N GLY A 26 2.38 -2.68 -15.52
CA GLY A 26 1.68 -1.52 -16.06
C GLY A 26 0.53 -1.00 -15.18
N GLY A 27 0.47 -1.41 -13.90
CA GLY A 27 -0.54 -1.00 -12.95
C GLY A 27 -0.58 -1.91 -11.72
N TYR A 28 -1.36 -1.54 -10.71
CA TYR A 28 -1.43 -2.29 -9.46
C TYR A 28 -2.48 -3.42 -9.55
N TYR A 29 -2.07 -4.64 -9.23
CA TYR A 29 -2.91 -5.84 -9.21
C TYR A 29 -2.80 -6.51 -7.83
N PRO A 30 -3.71 -6.23 -6.88
CA PRO A 30 -3.66 -6.77 -5.53
C PRO A 30 -3.45 -8.29 -5.47
N SER A 31 -4.18 -9.06 -6.29
CA SER A 31 -4.08 -10.52 -6.31
C SER A 31 -2.71 -11.05 -6.76
N LYS A 32 -1.95 -10.25 -7.52
CA LYS A 32 -0.61 -10.58 -7.99
C LYS A 32 0.49 -10.02 -7.09
N HIS A 33 0.25 -8.87 -6.45
CA HIS A 33 1.30 -8.08 -5.83
C HIS A 33 1.37 -8.26 -4.32
N ASP A 34 0.23 -8.29 -3.62
CA ASP A 34 0.20 -8.10 -2.17
C ASP A 34 0.93 -9.20 -1.42
N SER A 35 0.58 -10.47 -1.66
CA SER A 35 1.23 -11.61 -1.01
C SER A 35 2.73 -11.65 -1.30
N VAL A 36 3.12 -11.42 -2.56
CA VAL A 36 4.52 -11.44 -3.00
C VAL A 36 5.34 -10.35 -2.29
N VAL A 37 4.82 -9.12 -2.25
CA VAL A 37 5.47 -8.00 -1.55
C VAL A 37 5.63 -8.31 -0.07
N LEU A 38 4.57 -8.82 0.58
CA LEU A 38 4.61 -9.12 2.01
C LEU A 38 5.60 -10.25 2.34
N GLU A 39 5.70 -11.28 1.50
CA GLU A 39 6.67 -12.37 1.62
C GLU A 39 8.12 -11.88 1.45
N GLU A 40 8.39 -11.03 0.47
CA GLU A 40 9.73 -10.46 0.25
C GLU A 40 10.18 -9.55 1.41
N VAL A 41 9.26 -8.74 1.93
CA VAL A 41 9.50 -7.89 3.10
C VAL A 41 9.75 -8.76 4.32
N ALA A 42 8.91 -9.77 4.54
CA ALA A 42 9.05 -10.73 5.63
C ALA A 42 10.44 -11.39 5.63
N LYS A 43 10.88 -11.89 4.48
CA LYS A 43 12.21 -12.48 4.29
C LYS A 43 13.33 -11.48 4.57
N LYS A 44 13.24 -10.25 4.06
CA LYS A 44 14.29 -9.22 4.24
C LYS A 44 14.49 -8.80 5.70
N PHE A 45 13.40 -8.70 6.46
CA PHE A 45 13.43 -8.20 7.83
C PHE A 45 13.36 -9.31 8.90
N ASN A 46 13.33 -10.58 8.48
CA ASN A 46 13.19 -11.75 9.34
C ASN A 46 11.96 -11.64 10.27
N ILE A 47 10.80 -11.37 9.67
CA ILE A 47 9.49 -11.30 10.33
C ILE A 47 8.48 -12.13 9.53
N THR A 48 7.26 -12.30 10.04
CA THR A 48 6.18 -12.95 9.27
C THR A 48 5.50 -11.96 8.30
N PRO A 49 4.87 -12.44 7.21
CA PRO A 49 4.09 -11.58 6.31
C PRO A 49 2.99 -10.79 7.04
N GLU A 50 2.28 -11.40 7.99
CA GLU A 50 1.23 -10.74 8.79
C GLU A 50 1.83 -9.64 9.66
N LYS A 51 3.06 -9.83 10.13
CA LYS A 51 3.77 -8.80 10.89
C LYS A 51 4.16 -7.62 10.00
N ALA A 52 4.65 -7.88 8.79
CA ALA A 52 4.95 -6.84 7.80
C ALA A 52 3.68 -6.04 7.46
N GLU A 53 2.59 -6.74 7.17
CA GLU A 53 1.28 -6.14 6.88
C GLU A 53 0.78 -5.28 8.05
N LYS A 54 0.81 -5.80 9.28
CA LYS A 54 0.39 -5.06 10.48
C LYS A 54 1.19 -3.77 10.68
N ILE A 55 2.50 -3.80 10.40
CA ILE A 55 3.36 -2.61 10.48
C ILE A 55 2.97 -1.61 9.40
N TYR A 56 2.80 -2.07 8.16
CA TYR A 56 2.40 -1.23 7.03
C TYR A 56 1.05 -0.55 7.29
N ARG A 57 0.01 -1.34 7.60
CA ARG A 57 -1.35 -0.84 7.90
C ARG A 57 -1.36 0.18 9.03
N LYS A 58 -0.57 -0.03 10.10
CA LYS A 58 -0.49 0.94 11.22
C LYS A 58 0.06 2.30 10.77
N ILE A 59 1.09 2.30 9.94
CA ILE A 59 1.69 3.54 9.43
C ILE A 59 0.75 4.21 8.43
N VAL A 60 0.16 3.45 7.50
CA VAL A 60 -0.81 3.97 6.53
C VAL A 60 -2.01 4.59 7.25
N ALA A 61 -2.63 3.90 8.20
CA ALA A 61 -3.77 4.43 8.96
C ALA A 61 -3.43 5.77 9.64
N THR A 62 -2.24 5.87 10.24
CA THR A 62 -1.77 7.12 10.87
C THR A 62 -1.62 8.26 9.84
N LYS A 63 -1.12 7.95 8.63
CA LYS A 63 -0.98 8.91 7.54
C LYS A 63 -2.35 9.31 6.97
N THR A 64 -3.24 8.35 6.72
CA THR A 64 -4.59 8.57 6.19
C THR A 64 -5.41 9.44 7.14
N VAL A 65 -5.38 9.19 8.45
CA VAL A 65 -6.07 10.05 9.42
C VAL A 65 -5.58 11.50 9.35
N LYS A 66 -4.27 11.71 9.19
CA LYS A 66 -3.70 13.06 9.03
C LYS A 66 -4.10 13.70 7.70
N GLN A 67 -4.08 12.93 6.61
CA GLN A 67 -4.45 13.41 5.28
C GLN A 67 -5.95 13.77 5.20
N CYS A 68 -6.83 12.98 5.81
CA CYS A 68 -8.26 13.22 5.82
C CYS A 68 -8.70 14.31 6.80
N LYS A 69 -7.81 14.78 7.67
CA LYS A 69 -8.13 15.82 8.66
C LYS A 69 -8.39 17.14 7.93
N GLY A 70 -9.62 17.64 8.05
CA GLY A 70 -10.03 18.90 7.43
C GLY A 70 -10.52 18.78 5.99
N LEU A 71 -10.51 17.58 5.40
CA LEU A 71 -11.12 17.34 4.08
C LEU A 71 -12.64 17.31 4.17
N THR A 72 -13.28 17.94 3.19
CA THR A 72 -14.71 17.80 2.87
C THR A 72 -15.02 16.39 2.40
N ASN A 73 -16.31 16.03 2.34
CA ASN A 73 -16.72 14.73 1.81
C ASN A 73 -16.35 14.58 0.33
N LYS A 74 -16.54 15.63 -0.48
CA LYS A 74 -16.16 15.63 -1.90
C LYS A 74 -14.67 15.35 -2.12
N GLU A 75 -13.80 15.87 -1.27
CA GLU A 75 -12.35 15.60 -1.34
C GLU A 75 -12.01 14.17 -0.93
N LYS A 76 -12.73 13.60 0.05
CA LYS A 76 -12.58 12.19 0.43
C LYS A 76 -13.07 11.27 -0.68
N ASP A 77 -14.18 11.60 -1.32
CA ASP A 77 -14.71 10.83 -2.45
C ASP A 77 -13.69 10.78 -3.59
N LYS A 78 -13.05 11.91 -3.91
CA LYS A 78 -11.95 11.94 -4.89
C LYS A 78 -10.77 11.03 -4.52
N LEU A 79 -10.37 11.01 -3.25
CA LEU A 79 -9.31 10.09 -2.79
C LEU A 79 -9.71 8.63 -2.95
N LEU A 80 -10.97 8.28 -2.68
CA LEU A 80 -11.49 6.93 -2.87
C LEU A 80 -11.56 6.56 -4.35
N GLU A 81 -12.00 7.49 -5.21
CA GLU A 81 -11.99 7.31 -6.66
C GLU A 81 -10.58 7.04 -7.18
N ASP A 82 -9.58 7.81 -6.74
CA ASP A 82 -8.18 7.62 -7.12
C ASP A 82 -7.67 6.23 -6.70
N ILE A 83 -8.01 5.77 -5.49
CA ILE A 83 -7.64 4.42 -5.00
C ILE A 83 -8.28 3.33 -5.87
N VAL A 84 -9.57 3.45 -6.18
CA VAL A 84 -10.30 2.46 -6.99
C VAL A 84 -9.75 2.43 -8.42
N ARG A 85 -9.45 3.59 -9.01
CA ARG A 85 -8.88 3.71 -10.35
C ARG A 85 -7.44 3.20 -10.45
N ASP A 86 -6.69 3.17 -9.35
CA ASP A 86 -5.34 2.61 -9.36
C ASP A 86 -5.33 1.07 -9.43
N ASN A 87 -6.39 0.43 -8.91
CA ASN A 87 -6.53 -1.03 -8.91
C ASN A 87 -7.01 -1.56 -10.27
N LYS A 88 -6.09 -2.19 -11.01
CA LYS A 88 -6.32 -2.78 -12.34
C LYS A 88 -7.17 -4.05 -12.35
N GLU A 89 -7.57 -4.54 -11.19
CA GLU A 89 -8.53 -5.65 -11.06
C GLU A 89 -9.98 -5.16 -11.03
N THR A 90 -10.20 -3.83 -10.93
CA THR A 90 -11.53 -3.24 -10.97
C THR A 90 -11.90 -2.73 -12.37
N PRO A 91 -13.20 -2.65 -12.70
CA PRO A 91 -13.66 -2.01 -13.95
C PRO A 91 -13.13 -0.58 -14.15
N TRP A 92 -13.08 0.22 -13.08
CA TRP A 92 -12.58 1.59 -13.14
C TRP A 92 -11.08 1.67 -13.43
N GLY A 93 -10.27 0.79 -12.86
CA GLY A 93 -8.83 0.76 -13.14
C GLY A 93 -8.50 0.23 -14.53
N GLN A 94 -9.36 -0.61 -15.09
CA GLN A 94 -9.26 -1.08 -16.48
C GLN A 94 -9.78 -0.06 -17.51
N GLY A 95 -10.46 1.01 -17.07
CA GLY A 95 -11.04 2.01 -17.96
C GLY A 95 -12.31 1.55 -18.67
N ILE A 96 -13.04 0.59 -18.09
CA ILE A 96 -14.26 -0.01 -18.65
C ILE A 96 -15.54 0.44 -17.90
N ALA A 97 -15.44 1.49 -17.07
CA ALA A 97 -16.50 2.02 -16.22
C ALA A 97 -16.86 3.48 -16.54
#